data_AF-A0AAE3FXT3-F1
#
_entry.id   AF-A0AAE3FXT3-F1
#
_cell.length_a   1.000
_cell.length_b   1.000
_cell.length_c   1.000
_cell.angle_alpha   90.00
_cell.angle_beta   90.00
_cell.angle_gamma   90.00
#
_symmetry.space_group_name_H-M   'P 1'
#
loop_
_entity.id
_entity.type
_entity.pdbx_description
1 polymer ?
#
loop_
_entity_poly.entity_id
_entity_poly.type
_entity_poly.pdbx_seq_one_letter_code
_entity_poly.pdbx_strand_id
1 'polypeptide(L)'
;MPSRRKLLSISGIVVVGSTLAGCLSNTVSAESVQSKTVTVEWDYEGQSYRGHILRVLSDGESEITGRVAAEYSQLVSSPDTVTVSEEVRDELEQEFADVSYGVGICGEDLGSDDDFGCRNAPTDREDFNTLQFGDQAEAEIVNNHITIHDVEEGDINGWSVDISEFDWSDKHAGHGQ
;
A
#
# COMPACT_ATOMS: atom_id res chain seq x y z
N MET A 1 -17.07 41.12 -68.94
CA MET A 1 -17.71 39.79 -68.98
C MET A 1 -16.87 38.81 -68.17
N PRO A 2 -17.50 37.88 -67.44
CA PRO A 2 -16.99 37.26 -66.21
C PRO A 2 -16.30 35.92 -66.47
N SER A 3 -15.41 35.51 -65.56
CA SER A 3 -15.23 34.10 -65.13
C SER A 3 -14.11 34.10 -64.06
N ARG A 4 -14.39 34.19 -62.75
CA ARG A 4 -14.80 33.11 -61.83
C ARG A 4 -14.13 31.75 -62.09
N ARG A 5 -13.09 31.45 -61.29
CA ARG A 5 -13.00 30.22 -60.47
C ARG A 5 -12.02 30.41 -59.32
N LYS A 6 -12.58 30.45 -58.10
CA LYS A 6 -11.91 30.17 -56.82
C LYS A 6 -11.61 28.67 -56.78
N LEU A 7 -10.50 28.25 -56.16
CA LEU A 7 -10.42 27.09 -55.27
C LEU A 7 -9.14 27.24 -54.42
N LEU A 8 -9.33 27.37 -53.11
CA LEU A 8 -8.29 27.43 -52.09
C LEU A 8 -7.70 26.03 -51.91
N SER A 9 -6.38 25.90 -52.03
CA SER A 9 -5.65 24.70 -51.63
C SER A 9 -5.17 24.88 -50.19
N ILE A 10 -5.82 24.16 -49.29
CA ILE A 10 -5.40 23.92 -47.91
C ILE A 10 -4.59 22.62 -47.94
N SER A 11 -3.34 22.63 -47.49
CA SER A 11 -2.64 21.44 -46.96
C SER A 11 -1.27 21.84 -46.41
N GLY A 12 -1.02 21.53 -45.13
CA GLY A 12 0.30 21.63 -44.52
C GLY A 12 0.29 21.81 -43.02
N ILE A 13 -0.46 20.99 -42.28
CA ILE A 13 -0.27 20.85 -40.82
C ILE A 13 1.02 20.05 -40.63
N VAL A 14 2.05 20.68 -40.10
CA VAL A 14 3.23 20.00 -39.57
C VAL A 14 2.78 19.31 -38.29
N VAL A 15 2.64 17.98 -38.34
CA VAL A 15 2.45 17.15 -37.15
C VAL A 15 3.74 17.21 -36.36
N VAL A 16 3.72 17.97 -35.26
CA VAL A 16 4.75 17.90 -34.22
C VAL A 16 4.63 16.50 -33.62
N GLY A 17 5.58 15.64 -33.96
CA GLY A 17 5.74 14.33 -33.33
C GLY A 17 6.17 14.52 -31.89
N SER A 18 5.21 14.69 -31.00
CA SER A 18 5.42 14.56 -29.57
C SER A 18 5.70 13.08 -29.30
N THR A 19 6.97 12.73 -29.16
CA THR A 19 7.37 11.48 -28.51
C THR A 19 6.93 11.59 -27.06
N LEU A 20 5.75 11.07 -26.75
CA LEU A 20 5.35 10.79 -25.38
C LEU A 20 6.36 9.75 -24.86
N ALA A 21 7.32 10.20 -24.08
CA ALA A 21 8.07 9.33 -23.19
C ALA A 21 7.03 8.77 -22.21
N GLY A 22 6.45 7.62 -22.54
CA GLY A 22 5.61 6.87 -21.63
C GLY A 22 6.48 6.46 -20.45
N CYS A 23 6.23 7.06 -19.28
CA CYS A 23 6.65 6.46 -18.04
C CYS A 23 6.01 5.06 -18.02
N LEU A 24 6.83 4.01 -18.06
CA LEU A 24 6.38 2.64 -17.87
C LEU A 24 5.88 2.52 -16.43
N SER A 25 4.60 2.80 -16.21
CA SER A 25 3.87 2.34 -15.03
C SER A 25 3.68 0.84 -15.20
N ASN A 26 4.41 0.04 -14.42
CA ASN A 26 4.23 -1.40 -14.39
C ASN A 26 3.10 -1.71 -13.43
N THR A 27 1.90 -1.83 -13.98
CA THR A 27 0.79 -2.48 -13.30
C THR A 27 1.10 -3.97 -13.17
N VAL A 28 0.77 -4.54 -12.01
CA VAL A 28 1.00 -5.93 -11.65
C VAL A 28 -0.28 -6.49 -11.03
N SER A 29 -0.55 -7.77 -11.28
CA SER A 29 -1.58 -8.52 -10.58
C SER A 29 -0.99 -9.12 -9.30
N ALA A 30 -1.55 -8.75 -8.16
CA ALA A 30 -1.30 -9.37 -6.88
C ALA A 30 -2.33 -10.48 -6.63
N GLU A 31 -1.84 -11.70 -6.43
CA GLU A 31 -2.65 -12.88 -6.14
C GLU A 31 -2.90 -13.07 -4.65
N SER A 32 -2.10 -12.43 -3.80
CA SER A 32 -2.33 -12.43 -2.35
C SER A 32 -1.68 -11.26 -1.63
N VAL A 33 -2.21 -10.98 -0.44
CA VAL A 33 -1.67 -10.01 0.51
C VAL A 33 -0.86 -10.74 1.57
N GLN A 34 0.46 -10.56 1.56
CA GLN A 34 1.38 -11.19 2.49
C GLN A 34 1.51 -10.41 3.80
N SER A 35 1.47 -9.08 3.77
CA SER A 35 1.77 -8.31 4.97
C SER A 35 1.06 -6.97 5.04
N LYS A 36 0.77 -6.54 6.26
CA LYS A 36 0.30 -5.20 6.59
C LYS A 36 1.09 -4.67 7.77
N THR A 37 1.62 -3.45 7.65
CA THR A 37 2.43 -2.81 8.68
C THR A 37 2.01 -1.35 8.89
N VAL A 38 1.97 -0.94 10.17
CA VAL A 38 1.92 0.47 10.55
C VAL A 38 3.20 0.78 11.31
N THR A 39 3.95 1.74 10.80
CA THR A 39 5.26 2.12 11.30
C THR A 39 5.21 3.56 11.76
N VAL A 40 5.79 3.83 12.93
CA VAL A 40 5.86 5.16 13.50
C VAL A 40 7.31 5.56 13.74
N GLU A 41 7.59 6.85 13.63
CA GLU A 41 8.87 7.46 13.99
C GLU A 41 8.69 8.46 15.12
N TRP A 42 9.63 8.50 16.07
CA TRP A 42 9.61 9.45 17.19
C TRP A 42 11.01 9.95 17.50
N ASP A 43 11.10 11.13 18.09
CA ASP A 43 12.36 11.71 18.52
C ASP A 43 12.50 11.65 20.04
N TYR A 44 13.64 11.16 20.51
CA TYR A 44 13.99 11.17 21.93
C TYR A 44 15.47 11.50 22.13
N GLU A 45 15.75 12.41 23.07
CA GLU A 45 17.12 12.89 23.36
C GLU A 45 17.91 13.35 22.10
N GLY A 46 17.19 13.88 21.10
CA GLY A 46 17.78 14.33 19.84
C GLY A 46 18.16 13.20 18.87
N GLN A 47 17.67 11.98 19.10
CA GLN A 47 17.78 10.83 18.20
C GLN A 47 16.40 10.44 17.69
N SER A 48 16.32 10.15 16.39
CA SER A 48 15.10 9.61 15.77
C SER A 48 15.11 8.09 15.87
N TYR A 49 13.97 7.54 16.27
CA TYR A 49 13.70 6.12 16.39
C TYR A 49 12.52 5.75 15.48
N ARG A 50 12.46 4.47 15.11
CA ARG A 50 11.42 3.93 14.24
C ARG A 50 11.01 2.54 14.72
N GLY A 51 9.71 2.23 14.62
CA GLY A 51 9.26 0.86 14.81
C GLY A 51 7.79 0.62 14.48
N HIS A 52 7.41 -0.66 14.52
CA HIS A 52 6.09 -1.11 14.11
C HIS A 52 5.15 -1.23 15.30
N ILE A 53 4.08 -0.44 15.30
CA ILE A 53 2.94 -0.61 16.20
C ILE A 53 1.97 -1.67 15.68
N LEU A 54 2.03 -1.99 14.38
CA LEU A 54 1.30 -3.11 13.79
C LEU A 54 2.19 -3.84 12.78
N ARG A 55 2.23 -5.16 12.89
CA ARG A 55 2.83 -6.06 11.88
C ARG A 55 2.03 -7.34 11.82
N VAL A 56 1.29 -7.52 10.74
CA VAL A 56 0.49 -8.70 10.45
C VAL A 56 0.97 -9.32 9.15
N LEU A 57 1.03 -10.64 9.12
CA LEU A 57 1.55 -11.45 8.03
C LEU A 57 0.53 -12.54 7.69
N SER A 58 0.50 -12.95 6.44
CA SER A 58 -0.19 -14.14 5.98
C SER A 58 0.74 -15.04 5.17
N ASP A 59 0.49 -16.35 5.21
CA ASP A 59 1.07 -17.31 4.28
C ASP A 59 0.42 -17.28 2.89
N GLY A 60 -0.70 -16.56 2.74
CA GLY A 60 -1.49 -16.44 1.52
C GLY A 60 -2.48 -17.59 1.29
N GLU A 61 -2.55 -18.57 2.20
CA GLU A 61 -3.32 -19.80 1.97
C GLU A 61 -4.23 -20.19 3.15
N SER A 62 -3.79 -19.99 4.39
CA SER A 62 -4.45 -20.61 5.54
C SER A 62 -4.26 -19.90 6.87
N GLU A 63 -3.30 -18.98 6.99
CA GLU A 63 -2.91 -18.42 8.27
C GLU A 63 -2.67 -16.91 8.19
N ILE A 64 -3.14 -16.20 9.22
CA ILE A 64 -2.80 -14.81 9.52
C ILE A 64 -2.18 -14.78 10.91
N THR A 65 -0.94 -14.30 11.02
CA THR A 65 -0.27 -14.10 12.31
C THR A 65 0.24 -12.69 12.45
N GLY A 66 0.30 -12.18 13.67
CA GLY A 66 0.81 -10.84 13.84
C GLY A 66 0.83 -10.34 15.26
N ARG A 67 1.15 -9.06 15.34
CA ARG A 67 1.07 -8.31 16.58
C ARG A 67 0.63 -6.87 16.36
N VAL A 68 -0.08 -6.35 17.34
CA VAL A 68 -0.51 -4.96 17.42
C VAL A 68 -0.19 -4.41 18.81
N ALA A 69 0.25 -3.17 18.89
CA ALA A 69 0.43 -2.47 20.15
C ALA A 69 -0.93 -2.40 20.86
N ALA A 70 -1.00 -2.79 22.14
CA ALA A 70 -2.26 -2.87 22.89
C ALA A 70 -3.03 -1.54 22.90
N GLU A 71 -2.30 -0.44 22.97
CA GLU A 71 -2.78 0.95 22.94
C GLU A 71 -3.45 1.32 21.61
N TYR A 72 -3.10 0.61 20.53
CA TYR A 72 -3.66 0.79 19.19
C TYR A 72 -4.36 -0.48 18.68
N SER A 73 -4.87 -1.33 19.58
CA SER A 73 -5.58 -2.57 19.23
C SER A 73 -6.77 -2.36 18.28
N GLN A 74 -7.37 -1.16 18.29
CA GLN A 74 -8.42 -0.73 17.37
C GLN A 74 -8.02 -0.74 15.89
N LEU A 75 -6.73 -0.81 15.56
CA LEU A 75 -6.24 -1.01 14.19
C LEU A 75 -6.68 -2.37 13.60
N VAL A 76 -7.07 -3.31 14.46
CA VAL A 76 -7.57 -4.64 14.12
C VAL A 76 -9.03 -4.70 14.57
N SER A 77 -9.96 -4.38 13.67
CA SER A 77 -11.40 -4.32 14.00
C SER A 77 -12.03 -5.71 14.10
N SER A 78 -11.48 -6.67 13.37
CA SER A 78 -11.79 -8.10 13.42
C SER A 78 -10.53 -8.88 13.04
N PRO A 79 -10.47 -10.20 13.26
CA PRO A 79 -9.27 -11.00 13.02
C PRO A 79 -8.72 -10.82 11.58
N ASP A 80 -9.61 -10.51 10.64
CA ASP A 80 -9.36 -10.37 9.21
C ASP A 80 -9.35 -8.93 8.69
N THR A 81 -9.87 -7.97 9.45
CA THR A 81 -9.95 -6.58 9.01
C THR A 81 -8.92 -5.74 9.74
N VAL A 82 -7.89 -5.34 9.00
CA VAL A 82 -6.84 -4.44 9.49
C VAL A 82 -7.01 -3.10 8.80
N THR A 83 -7.43 -2.08 9.55
CA THR A 83 -7.72 -0.75 9.01
C THR A 83 -7.35 0.35 9.98
N VAL A 84 -6.93 1.49 9.46
CA VAL A 84 -6.61 2.70 10.22
C VAL A 84 -7.72 3.73 10.00
N SER A 85 -8.57 3.93 11.01
CA SER A 85 -9.59 4.98 10.97
C SER A 85 -8.93 6.37 10.93
N GLU A 86 -9.68 7.39 10.53
CA GLU A 86 -9.17 8.77 10.57
C GLU A 86 -8.84 9.21 11.99
N GLU A 87 -9.67 8.82 12.97
CA GLU A 87 -9.45 9.14 14.39
C GLU A 87 -8.13 8.57 14.90
N VAL A 88 -7.81 7.31 14.54
CA VAL A 88 -6.56 6.67 14.93
C VAL A 88 -5.37 7.28 14.19
N ARG A 89 -5.51 7.59 12.89
CA ARG A 89 -4.46 8.32 12.16
C ARG A 89 -4.15 9.64 12.86
N ASP A 90 -5.17 10.42 13.16
CA ASP A 90 -5.00 11.75 13.75
C ASP A 90 -4.35 11.64 15.15
N GLU A 91 -4.67 10.61 15.94
CA GLU A 91 -4.00 10.31 17.20
C GLU A 91 -2.51 9.99 16.99
N LEU A 92 -2.19 9.10 16.04
CA LEU A 92 -0.81 8.74 15.73
C LEU A 92 0.01 9.93 15.22
N GLU A 93 -0.55 10.77 14.35
CA GLU A 93 0.12 11.97 13.83
C GLU A 93 0.31 13.07 14.89
N GLN A 94 -0.46 13.04 15.99
CA GLN A 94 -0.25 13.94 17.13
C GLN A 94 0.88 13.45 18.05
N GLU A 95 1.08 12.14 18.15
CA GLU A 95 2.06 11.52 19.04
C GLU A 95 3.42 11.30 18.37
N PHE A 96 3.43 10.95 17.09
CA PHE A 96 4.61 10.54 16.35
C PHE A 96 5.05 11.59 15.33
N ALA A 97 6.35 11.64 15.05
CA ALA A 97 6.94 12.55 14.07
C ALA A 97 6.59 12.14 12.62
N ASP A 98 6.44 10.84 12.38
CA ASP A 98 6.01 10.27 11.10
C ASP A 98 5.18 9.01 11.34
N VAL A 99 4.18 8.79 10.48
CA VAL A 99 3.35 7.59 10.44
C VAL A 99 3.33 7.10 9.00
N SER A 100 3.76 5.85 8.79
CA SER A 100 3.80 5.23 7.45
C SER A 100 3.12 3.86 7.43
N TYR A 101 2.39 3.63 6.34
CA TYR A 101 1.71 2.37 6.05
C TYR A 101 2.52 1.57 5.05
N GLY A 102 2.53 0.26 5.21
CA GLY A 102 3.19 -0.63 4.27
C GLY A 102 2.37 -1.89 4.06
N VAL A 103 2.31 -2.32 2.80
CA VAL A 103 1.69 -3.58 2.39
C VAL A 103 2.72 -4.48 1.71
N GLY A 104 2.49 -5.78 1.81
CA GLY A 104 3.20 -6.80 1.06
C GLY A 104 2.21 -7.53 0.17
N ILE A 105 2.47 -7.54 -1.13
CA ILE A 105 1.68 -8.27 -2.12
C ILE A 105 2.54 -9.35 -2.77
N CYS A 106 1.93 -10.46 -3.17
CA CYS A 106 2.61 -11.52 -3.89
C CYS A 106 1.83 -11.92 -5.14
N GLY A 107 2.53 -12.47 -6.14
CA GLY A 107 1.96 -12.88 -7.41
C GLY A 107 3.03 -13.25 -8.44
N GLU A 108 2.62 -13.88 -9.53
CA GLU A 108 3.51 -14.26 -10.64
C GLU A 108 4.17 -13.02 -11.30
N ASP A 109 3.42 -11.91 -11.44
CA ASP A 109 3.93 -10.64 -11.99
C ASP A 109 5.03 -9.98 -11.13
N LEU A 110 5.19 -10.45 -9.89
CA LEU A 110 6.14 -9.91 -8.92
C LEU A 110 7.41 -10.75 -8.79
N GLY A 111 7.48 -11.91 -9.43
CA GLY A 111 8.68 -12.74 -9.47
C GLY A 111 9.54 -12.51 -10.70
N SER A 112 10.47 -13.43 -10.94
CA SER A 112 11.36 -13.41 -12.11
C SER A 112 11.18 -14.71 -12.87
N ASP A 113 11.19 -14.65 -14.20
CA ASP A 113 11.13 -15.83 -15.07
C ASP A 113 9.98 -16.81 -14.71
N ASP A 114 8.75 -16.30 -14.58
CA ASP A 114 7.52 -17.02 -14.22
C ASP A 114 7.49 -17.60 -12.77
N ASP A 115 8.42 -17.21 -11.90
CA ASP A 115 8.35 -17.55 -10.48
C ASP A 115 7.34 -16.69 -9.72
N PHE A 116 6.76 -17.24 -8.63
CA PHE A 116 5.95 -16.46 -7.70
C PHE A 116 6.84 -15.55 -6.84
N GLY A 117 6.57 -14.25 -6.85
CA GLY A 117 7.35 -13.25 -6.11
C GLY A 117 6.50 -12.46 -5.11
N CYS A 118 7.18 -11.79 -4.17
CA CYS A 118 6.55 -10.92 -3.19
C CYS A 118 7.23 -9.56 -3.15
N ARG A 119 6.43 -8.50 -3.01
CA ARG A 119 6.90 -7.13 -2.92
C ARG A 119 6.29 -6.43 -1.72
N ASN A 120 7.16 -5.99 -0.81
CA ASN A 120 6.79 -5.11 0.29
C ASN A 120 7.21 -3.68 -0.04
N ALA A 121 6.30 -2.74 0.14
CA ALA A 121 6.56 -1.32 -0.06
C ALA A 121 5.57 -0.45 0.74
N PRO A 122 5.94 0.81 1.02
CA PRO A 122 5.00 1.83 1.47
C PRO A 122 3.79 1.98 0.56
N THR A 123 2.67 2.39 1.15
CA THR A 123 1.41 2.67 0.47
C THR A 123 0.70 3.82 1.20
N ASP A 124 -0.30 4.41 0.55
CA ASP A 124 -1.22 5.34 1.20
C ASP A 124 -2.18 4.62 2.15
N ARG A 125 -2.76 5.36 3.11
CA ARG A 125 -3.69 4.79 4.10
C ARG A 125 -4.95 4.23 3.45
N GLU A 126 -5.44 4.91 2.43
CA GLU A 126 -6.63 4.53 1.68
C GLU A 126 -6.41 3.16 1.04
N ASP A 127 -5.29 2.97 0.35
CA ASP A 127 -4.91 1.71 -0.27
C ASP A 127 -4.64 0.61 0.76
N PHE A 128 -3.97 0.95 1.86
CA PHE A 128 -3.79 0.05 3.01
C PHE A 128 -5.13 -0.41 3.56
N ASN A 129 -6.14 0.45 3.67
CA ASN A 129 -7.45 0.12 4.22
C ASN A 129 -8.32 -0.66 3.24
N THR A 130 -8.18 -0.40 1.94
CA THR A 130 -8.92 -1.12 0.90
C THR A 130 -8.48 -2.57 0.82
N LEU A 131 -7.17 -2.82 0.89
CA LEU A 131 -6.59 -4.14 0.70
C LEU A 131 -6.64 -5.01 1.97
N GLN A 132 -7.32 -6.15 1.96
CA GLN A 132 -7.43 -7.09 3.09
C GLN A 132 -6.77 -8.44 2.80
N PHE A 133 -6.52 -9.23 3.85
CA PHE A 133 -5.98 -10.57 3.68
C PHE A 133 -6.96 -11.47 2.93
N GLY A 134 -6.46 -12.25 1.99
CA GLY A 134 -7.25 -13.09 1.07
C GLY A 134 -7.59 -12.41 -0.25
N ASP A 135 -7.53 -11.08 -0.33
CA ASP A 135 -7.84 -10.35 -1.55
C ASP A 135 -6.79 -10.58 -2.65
N GLN A 136 -7.26 -10.44 -3.89
CA GLN A 136 -6.42 -10.20 -5.06
C GLN A 136 -6.56 -8.75 -5.48
N ALA A 137 -5.53 -8.19 -6.11
CA ALA A 137 -5.54 -6.77 -6.48
C ALA A 137 -4.78 -6.48 -7.76
N GLU A 138 -5.26 -5.49 -8.50
CA GLU A 138 -4.47 -4.81 -9.52
C GLU A 138 -3.72 -3.65 -8.85
N ALA A 139 -2.39 -3.68 -8.91
CA ALA A 139 -1.54 -2.71 -8.24
C ALA A 139 -0.54 -2.07 -9.20
N GLU A 140 -0.10 -0.86 -8.89
CA GLU A 140 1.02 -0.20 -9.57
C GLU A 140 2.17 0.00 -8.59
N ILE A 141 3.39 -0.29 -9.05
CA ILE A 141 4.60 -0.06 -8.25
C ILE A 141 5.46 1.02 -8.90
N VAL A 142 5.48 2.21 -8.30
CA VAL A 142 6.29 3.34 -8.76
C VAL A 142 7.14 3.86 -7.60
N ASN A 143 8.44 4.03 -7.83
CA ASN A 143 9.39 4.56 -6.82
C ASN A 143 9.32 3.85 -5.46
N ASN A 144 9.13 2.52 -5.45
CA ASN A 144 8.97 1.74 -4.22
C ASN A 144 7.71 2.13 -3.41
N HIS A 145 6.66 2.61 -4.08
CA HIS A 145 5.33 2.82 -3.53
C HIS A 145 4.35 1.90 -4.24
N ILE A 146 3.47 1.24 -3.49
CA ILE A 146 2.36 0.45 -4.03
C ILE A 146 1.13 1.35 -4.05
N THR A 147 0.44 1.39 -5.18
CA THR A 147 -0.89 2.00 -5.32
C THR A 147 -1.86 0.95 -5.81
N ILE A 148 -3.03 0.87 -5.18
CA ILE A 148 -4.05 -0.14 -5.50
C ILE A 148 -5.10 0.46 -6.42
N HIS A 149 -5.36 -0.19 -7.56
CA HIS A 149 -6.30 0.28 -8.57
C HIS A 149 -7.64 -0.45 -8.52
N ASP A 150 -7.60 -1.77 -8.31
CA ASP A 150 -8.77 -2.62 -8.22
C ASP A 150 -8.53 -3.75 -7.22
N VAL A 151 -9.59 -4.23 -6.56
CA VAL A 151 -9.54 -5.31 -5.59
C VAL A 151 -10.66 -6.30 -5.88
N GLU A 152 -10.29 -7.57 -6.00
CA GLU A 152 -11.21 -8.69 -5.98
C GLU A 152 -11.21 -9.31 -4.58
N GLU A 153 -12.35 -9.18 -3.89
CA GLU A 153 -12.52 -9.67 -2.52
C GLU A 153 -12.33 -11.19 -2.47
N GLY A 154 -11.41 -11.61 -1.61
CA GLY A 154 -11.16 -13.02 -1.33
C GLY A 154 -12.04 -13.58 -0.22
N ASP A 155 -12.06 -14.91 -0.09
CA ASP A 155 -12.65 -15.58 1.06
C ASP A 155 -11.56 -16.28 1.88
N ILE A 156 -11.46 -15.89 3.14
CA ILE A 156 -10.53 -16.45 4.14
C ILE A 156 -11.26 -17.33 5.17
N ASN A 157 -12.52 -17.69 4.91
CA ASN A 157 -13.29 -18.59 5.77
C ASN A 157 -12.50 -19.88 6.05
N GLY A 158 -12.20 -20.12 7.33
CA GLY A 158 -11.44 -21.28 7.78
C GLY A 158 -9.94 -21.04 7.96
N TRP A 159 -9.45 -19.83 7.69
CA TRP A 159 -8.09 -19.44 8.03
C TRP A 159 -7.91 -19.34 9.55
N SER A 160 -6.74 -19.74 10.03
CA SER A 160 -6.33 -19.53 11.42
C SER A 160 -5.86 -18.09 11.59
N VAL A 161 -6.35 -17.39 12.61
CA VAL A 161 -5.93 -16.02 12.91
C VAL A 161 -5.40 -15.91 14.33
N ASP A 162 -4.13 -15.51 14.45
CA ASP A 162 -3.44 -15.24 15.72
C ASP A 162 -2.75 -13.86 15.67
N ILE A 163 -3.48 -12.82 16.06
CA ILE A 163 -2.93 -11.47 16.22
C ILE A 163 -2.86 -11.17 17.71
N SER A 164 -1.64 -11.09 18.22
CA SER A 164 -1.39 -10.86 19.65
C SER A 164 -1.19 -9.39 19.95
N GLU A 165 -1.68 -8.95 21.10
CA GLU A 165 -1.35 -7.63 21.63
C GLU A 165 0.03 -7.65 22.30
N PHE A 166 0.76 -6.55 22.21
CA PHE A 166 1.99 -6.36 22.97
C PHE A 166 2.06 -4.96 23.57
N ASP A 167 2.75 -4.85 24.71
CA ASP A 167 2.99 -3.56 25.35
C ASP A 167 4.03 -2.77 24.53
N TRP A 168 3.57 -1.72 23.84
CA TRP A 168 4.44 -0.84 23.09
C TRP A 168 5.11 0.18 24.02
N SER A 169 4.38 0.63 25.03
CA SER A 169 4.86 1.61 26.01
C SER A 169 6.18 1.20 26.66
N ASP A 170 6.43 -0.08 26.97
CA ASP A 170 7.73 -0.51 27.51
C ASP A 170 8.93 -0.29 26.55
N LYS A 171 8.68 -0.41 25.24
CA LYS A 171 9.69 -0.21 24.19
C LYS A 171 9.89 1.28 23.87
N HIS A 172 8.86 2.08 24.14
CA HIS A 172 8.81 3.51 23.91
C HIS A 172 9.27 4.32 25.16
N ALA A 173 8.95 3.86 26.37
CA ALA A 173 9.25 4.51 27.65
C ALA A 173 10.75 4.50 27.99
N GLY A 174 11.49 3.49 27.52
CA GLY A 174 12.97 3.51 27.56
C GLY A 174 13.60 4.62 26.72
N HIS A 175 12.80 5.25 25.85
CA HIS A 175 13.13 6.36 24.99
C HIS A 175 12.11 7.51 25.17
N GLY A 176 11.65 7.73 26.40
CA GLY A 176 10.94 8.93 26.84
C GLY A 176 9.47 9.08 26.46
N GLN A 177 8.60 8.44 27.24
CA GLN A 177 7.49 9.11 27.92
C GLN A 177 7.33 8.49 29.32
#